data_AF-A0A8J3WSX8-F1
#
_entry.id   AF-A0A8J3WSX8-F1
#
_cell.length_a   1.000
_cell.length_b   1.000
_cell.length_c   1.000
_cell.angle_alpha   90.00
_cell.angle_beta   90.00
_cell.angle_gamma   90.00
#
_symmetry.space_group_name_H-M   'P 1'
#
loop_
_entity.id
_entity.type
_entity.pdbx_description
1 polymer ?
#
loop_
_entity_poly.entity_id
_entity_poly.type
_entity_poly.pdbx_seq_one_letter_code
_entity_poly.pdbx_strand_id
1 'polypeptide(L)' 'MLREDGTAVPGLYAAGNTTASVMGRTYPGPGSTVGPAVVFGYRAARHAAAR' A
#
# COMPACT_ATOMS: atom_id res chain seq x y z
N MET A 1 7.63 -1.02 1.01
CA MET A 1 8.12 0.15 1.77
C MET A 1 9.35 0.72 1.08
N LEU A 2 9.52 2.03 1.14
CA LEU A 2 10.68 2.72 0.56
C LEU A 2 11.50 3.38 1.68
N ARG A 3 12.81 3.48 1.48
CA ARG A 3 13.70 4.40 2.22
C ARG A 3 13.53 5.82 1.69
N GLU A 4 14.19 6.78 2.34
CA GLU A 4 14.19 8.19 1.92
C GLU A 4 14.76 8.40 0.51
N ASP A 5 15.73 7.57 0.09
CA ASP A 5 16.30 7.58 -1.25
C ASP A 5 15.41 6.92 -2.33
N GLY A 6 14.20 6.48 -1.96
CA GLY A 6 13.26 5.82 -2.86
C GLY A 6 13.55 4.34 -3.11
N THR A 7 14.62 3.76 -2.54
CA THR A 7 14.92 2.34 -2.67
C THR A 7 13.95 1.49 -1.86
N ALA A 8 13.56 0.33 -2.40
CA ALA A 8 12.70 -0.59 -1.67
C ALA A 8 13.43 -1.19 -0.46
N VAL A 9 12.72 -1.32 0.67
CA VAL A 9 13.14 -2.15 1.80
C VAL A 9 12.69 -3.59 1.51
N PRO A 10 13.61 -4.52 1.19
CA PRO A 10 13.22 -5.87 0.77
C PRO A 10 12.47 -6.60 1.88
N GLY A 11 11.35 -7.22 1.54
CA GLY A 11 10.56 -8.05 2.47
C GLY A 11 9.59 -7.25 3.34
N LEU A 12 9.66 -5.91 3.32
CA LEU A 12 8.77 -5.06 4.11
C LEU A 12 7.66 -4.45 3.25
N TYR A 13 6.42 -4.80 3.61
CA TYR A 13 5.19 -4.34 2.97
C TYR A 13 4.33 -3.56 3.96
N ALA A 14 3.54 -2.64 3.43
CA ALA A 14 2.51 -1.93 4.18
C ALA A 14 1.33 -1.69 3.23
N ALA A 15 0.12 -1.64 3.78
CA ALA A 15 -1.10 -1.37 3.05
C ALA A 15 -2.10 -0.60 3.93
N GLY A 16 -3.08 0.04 3.32
CA GLY A 16 -4.11 0.79 4.02
C GLY A 16 -3.55 1.98 4.79
N ASN A 17 -4.07 2.23 6.00
CA ASN A 17 -3.75 3.41 6.80
C ASN A 17 -2.30 3.49 7.29
N THR A 18 -1.53 2.41 7.17
CA THR A 18 -0.09 2.40 7.47
C THR A 18 0.75 2.99 6.32
N THR A 19 0.15 3.26 5.16
CA THR A 19 0.80 3.86 3.99
C THR A 19 0.33 5.28 3.74
N ALA A 20 1.12 6.07 3.02
CA ALA A 20 0.62 7.31 2.42
C ALA A 20 -0.59 7.01 1.52
N SER A 21 -1.67 7.76 1.71
CA SER A 21 -2.92 7.57 0.97
C SER A 21 -2.70 7.83 -0.53
N VAL A 22 -3.05 6.86 -1.37
CA VAL A 22 -3.10 7.03 -2.83
C VAL A 22 -4.17 8.02 -3.28
N MET A 23 -5.11 8.38 -2.40
CA MET A 23 -6.12 9.40 -2.64
C MET A 23 -5.61 10.82 -2.34
N GLY A 24 -4.37 10.96 -1.87
CA GLY A 24 -3.78 12.24 -1.49
C GLY A 24 -4.55 12.91 -0.36
N ARG A 25 -4.97 14.16 -0.58
CA ARG A 25 -5.63 15.02 0.43
C ARG A 25 -7.15 14.99 0.36
N THR A 26 -7.73 14.12 -0.44
CA THR A 26 -9.17 14.09 -0.71
C THR A 26 -9.75 12.72 -0.35
N TYR A 27 -11.06 12.69 -0.07
CA TYR A 27 -11.84 11.48 0.09
C TYR A 27 -12.84 11.37 -1.09
N PRO A 28 -12.48 10.71 -2.20
CA PRO A 28 -13.31 10.67 -3.41
C PRO A 28 -14.70 10.05 -3.23
N GLY A 29 -14.90 9.23 -2.21
CA GLY A 29 -16.18 8.59 -1.93
C GLY A 29 -16.09 7.45 -0.93
N PRO A 30 -17.24 6.86 -0.54
CA PRO A 30 -17.27 5.73 0.39
C PRO A 30 -16.38 4.59 -0.12
N GLY A 31 -15.53 4.07 0.77
CA GLY A 31 -14.58 3.01 0.44
C GLY A 31 -13.19 3.48 -0.01
N SER A 32 -12.94 4.80 -0.06
CA SER A 32 -11.63 5.36 -0.46
C SER A 32 -10.45 4.86 0.36
N THR A 33 -10.67 4.36 1.58
CA THR A 33 -9.65 3.71 2.41
C THR A 33 -9.61 2.20 2.21
N VAL A 34 -10.77 1.54 2.29
CA VAL A 34 -10.89 0.08 2.29
C VAL A 34 -10.51 -0.51 0.92
N GLY A 35 -10.95 0.11 -0.16
CA GLY A 35 -10.65 -0.35 -1.53
C GLY A 35 -9.15 -0.46 -1.78
N PRO A 36 -8.38 0.65 -1.63
CA PRO A 36 -6.93 0.60 -1.75
C PRO A 36 -6.26 -0.37 -0.76
N ALA A 37 -6.73 -0.43 0.50
CA ALA A 37 -6.16 -1.34 1.49
C ALA A 37 -6.23 -2.81 1.04
N VAL A 38 -7.40 -3.25 0.55
CA VAL A 38 -7.61 -4.63 0.07
C VAL A 38 -6.78 -4.89 -1.19
N VAL A 39 -6.80 -3.97 -2.17
CA VAL A 39 -6.09 -4.14 -3.44
C VAL A 39 -4.57 -4.21 -3.21
N PHE A 40 -4.00 -3.26 -2.47
CA PHE A 40 -2.56 -3.26 -2.22
C PHE A 40 -2.14 -4.37 -1.25
N GLY A 41 -2.98 -4.74 -0.28
CA GLY A 41 -2.74 -5.90 0.59
C GLY A 41 -2.66 -7.20 -0.20
N TYR A 42 -3.60 -7.42 -1.12
CA TYR A 42 -3.60 -8.59 -2.01
C TYR A 42 -2.34 -8.62 -2.91
N ARG A 43 -1.98 -7.49 -3.52
CA ARG A 43 -0.76 -7.41 -4.36
C ARG A 43 0.51 -7.65 -3.54
N ALA A 44 0.59 -7.12 -2.32
CA ALA A 44 1.70 -7.35 -1.42
C ALA A 44 1.81 -8.84 -1.05
N ALA A 45 0.70 -9.50 -0.71
CA ALA A 45 0.68 -10.93 -0.40
C ALA A 45 1.12 -11.79 -1.60
N ARG A 46 0.63 -11.50 -2.81
CA ARG A 46 1.04 -12.22 -4.02
C ARG A 46 2.53 -12.04 -4.34
N HIS A 47 3.03 -10.82 -4.20
CA HIS A 47 4.46 -10.55 -4.41
C HIS A 47 5.31 -11.25 -3.33
N ALA A 48 4.87 -11.26 -2.07
CA ALA A 48 5.55 -11.97 -1.00
C ALA A 48 5.56 -13.50 -1.21
N ALA A 49 4.48 -14.07 -1.75
CA ALA A 49 4.38 -15.51 -2.02
C ALA A 49 5.13 -15.97 -3.28
N ALA A 50 5.40 -15.05 -4.23
CA ALA A 50 6.15 -15.34 -5.45
C ALA A 50 7.67 -15.12 -5.30
N ARG A 51 8.13 -14.75 -4.11
CA ARG A 51 9.55 -14.72 -3.73
C ARG A 51 10.00 -16.06 -3.21
#